data_AF-X0WM37-F1
#
_entry.id   AF-X0WM37-F1
#
_cell.length_a   1.000
_cell.length_b   1.000
_cell.length_c   1.000
_cell.angle_alpha   90.00
_cell.angle_beta   90.00
_cell.angle_gamma   90.00
#
_symmetry.space_group_name_H-M   'P 1'
#
loop_
_entity.id
_entity.type
_entity.pdbx_description
1 polymer ?
#
loop_
_entity_poly.entity_id
_entity_poly.type
_entity_poly.pdbx_seq_one_letter_code
_entity_poly.pdbx_strand_id
1 'polypeptide(L)' 'QLAEQICQLPQGAIRSDKEALIRGIGRPLAEGLQIEAETFRTLAFRRDSPTEGASSFIEKRKPQWKRHGL' A
#
# COMPACT_ATOMS: atom_id res chain seq x y z
N GLN A 1 15.88 11.41 9.57
CA GLN A 1 15.91 11.26 8.10
C GLN A 1 15.05 10.11 7.60
N LEU A 2 15.38 8.81 7.82
CA LEU A 2 14.56 7.71 7.26
C LEU A 2 13.09 7.71 7.73
N ALA A 3 12.86 7.89 9.04
CA ALA A 3 11.50 7.94 9.59
C ALA A 3 10.68 9.07 8.95
N GLU A 4 11.30 10.24 8.74
CA GLU A 4 10.65 11.39 8.11
C GLU A 4 10.29 11.08 6.65
N GLN A 5 11.15 10.36 5.91
CA GLN A 5 10.86 9.91 4.55
C GLN A 5 9.68 8.95 4.51
N ILE A 6 9.62 7.98 5.43
CA ILE A 6 8.50 7.03 5.53
C ILE A 6 7.19 7.75 5.80
N CYS A 7 7.19 8.81 6.62
CA CYS A 7 6.00 9.63 6.88
C CYS A 7 5.45 10.36 5.64
N GLN A 8 6.25 10.53 4.58
CA GLN A 8 5.80 11.17 3.32
C GLN A 8 5.13 10.18 2.34
N LEU A 9 5.19 8.88 2.62
CA LEU A 9 4.65 7.81 1.78
C LEU A 9 3.18 7.49 2.15
N PRO A 10 2.43 6.76 1.29
CA PRO A 10 1.07 6.36 1.61
C PRO A 10 1.05 5.32 2.74
N GLN A 11 0.60 5.75 3.92
CA GLN A 11 0.61 4.96 5.16
C GLN A 11 -0.33 3.75 5.09
N GLY A 12 -1.46 3.84 4.37
CA GLY A 12 -2.37 2.72 4.17
C GLY A 12 -1.74 1.61 3.34
N ALA A 13 -0.97 1.96 2.30
CA ALA A 13 -0.23 0.98 1.50
C ALA A 13 0.88 0.32 2.33
N ILE A 14 1.70 1.10 3.04
CA ILE A 14 2.76 0.55 3.93
C ILE A 14 2.16 -0.41 4.97
N ARG A 15 1.01 -0.06 5.56
CA ARG A 15 0.31 -0.94 6.51
C ARG A 15 -0.13 -2.24 5.84
N SER A 16 -0.72 -2.14 4.65
CA SER A 16 -1.17 -3.30 3.86
C SER A 16 -0.01 -4.19 3.46
N ASP A 17 1.10 -3.64 2.96
CA ASP A 17 2.29 -4.41 2.58
C ASP A 17 2.90 -5.14 3.78
N LYS A 18 2.99 -4.45 4.93
CA LYS A 18 3.47 -5.04 6.18
C LYS A 18 2.55 -6.18 6.66
N GLU A 19 1.24 -5.99 6.57
CA GLU A 19 0.27 -7.02 6.95
C GLU A 19 0.42 -8.27 6.05
N ALA A 20 0.47 -8.07 4.73
CA ALA A 20 0.61 -9.17 3.77
C ALA A 20 1.90 -9.97 4.03
N LEU A 21 3.02 -9.28 4.26
CA LEU A 21 4.30 -9.91 4.58
C LEU A 21 4.22 -10.73 5.87
N ILE A 22 3.72 -10.14 6.96
CA ILE A 22 3.67 -10.81 8.28
C ILE A 22 2.71 -12.01 8.25
N ARG A 23 1.60 -11.94 7.52
CA ARG A 23 0.64 -13.04 7.39
C ARG A 23 1.15 -14.13 6.43
N GLY A 24 1.87 -13.74 5.38
CA GLY A 24 2.31 -14.64 4.30
C GLY A 24 3.65 -15.32 4.53
N ILE A 25 4.53 -14.78 5.37
CA ILE A 25 5.86 -15.36 5.59
C ILE A 25 5.77 -16.80 6.12
N GLY A 26 6.49 -17.71 5.47
CA GLY A 26 6.48 -19.14 5.81
C GLY A 26 5.26 -19.92 5.32
N ARG A 27 4.34 -19.29 4.57
CA ARG A 27 3.19 -19.96 3.94
C ARG A 27 3.55 -20.50 2.55
N PRO A 28 2.84 -21.53 2.05
CA PRO A 28 2.88 -21.90 0.64
C PRO A 28 2.57 -20.71 -0.27
N LEU A 29 3.17 -20.69 -1.46
CA LEU A 29 3.02 -19.58 -2.42
C LEU A 29 1.54 -19.25 -2.71
N ALA A 30 0.70 -20.25 -2.90
CA ALA A 30 -0.73 -20.06 -3.19
C ALA A 30 -1.46 -19.31 -2.06
N GLU A 31 -1.15 -19.62 -0.79
CA GLU A 31 -1.71 -18.92 0.37
C GLU A 31 -1.17 -17.50 0.46
N GLY A 32 0.13 -17.29 0.21
CA GLY A 32 0.74 -15.96 0.16
C GLY A 32 0.03 -15.05 -0.85
N LEU A 33 -0.20 -15.53 -2.07
CA LEU A 33 -0.92 -14.78 -3.11
C LEU A 33 -2.37 -14.46 -2.73
N GLN A 34 -3.05 -15.38 -2.02
CA GLN A 34 -4.40 -15.11 -1.51
C GLN A 34 -4.41 -14.00 -0.46
N ILE A 35 -3.43 -13.99 0.45
CA ILE A 35 -3.25 -12.96 1.48
C ILE A 35 -2.97 -11.60 0.84
N GLU A 36 -2.07 -11.54 -0.16
CA GLU A 36 -1.78 -10.31 -0.90
C GLU A 36 -3.04 -9.76 -1.60
N ALA A 37 -3.80 -10.63 -2.28
CA ALA A 37 -5.02 -10.24 -2.99
C ALA A 37 -6.10 -9.70 -2.03
N GLU A 38 -6.29 -10.34 -0.87
CA GLU A 38 -7.22 -9.88 0.16
C GLU A 38 -6.82 -8.51 0.72
N THR A 39 -5.54 -8.36 1.06
CA THR A 39 -5.00 -7.14 1.68
C THR A 39 -5.05 -5.96 0.71
N PHE A 40 -4.74 -6.20 -0.58
CA PHE A 40 -4.89 -5.20 -1.64
C PHE A 40 -6.34 -4.82 -1.89
N ARG A 41 -7.26 -5.80 -1.94
CA ARG A 41 -8.70 -5.52 -2.12
C ARG A 41 -9.21 -4.61 -1.01
N THR A 42 -8.81 -4.87 0.23
CA THR A 42 -9.17 -4.02 1.38
C THR A 42 -8.60 -2.61 1.26
N LEU A 43 -7.35 -2.48 0.81
CA LEU A 43 -6.72 -1.18 0.54
C LEU A 43 -7.48 -0.38 -0.52
N ALA A 44 -7.94 -1.03 -1.59
CA ALA A 44 -8.64 -0.37 -2.70
C ALA A 44 -9.97 0.29 -2.30
N PHE A 45 -10.59 -0.14 -1.19
CA PHE A 45 -11.83 0.45 -0.65
C PHE A 45 -11.59 1.55 0.39
N ARG A 46 -10.33 1.91 0.69
CA ARG A 46 -10.01 3.02 1.59
C ARG A 46 -10.21 4.38 0.93
N ARG A 47 -10.21 5.46 1.73
CA ARG A 47 -10.54 6.81 1.27
C ARG A 47 -9.46 7.38 0.35
N ASP A 48 -8.19 7.18 0.68
CA ASP A 48 -7.10 7.45 -0.24
C ASP A 48 -6.82 6.18 -1.07
N SER A 49 -7.32 6.19 -2.31
CA SER A 49 -7.17 5.07 -3.23
C SER A 49 -5.73 4.95 -3.77
N PRO A 50 -5.21 3.72 -3.99
CA PRO A 50 -3.96 3.47 -4.70
C PRO A 50 -3.87 4.14 -6.10
N THR A 51 -5.02 4.52 -6.66
CA THR A 51 -5.11 5.18 -7.98
C THR A 51 -4.37 6.50 -8.05
N GLU A 52 -4.25 7.26 -6.96
CA GLU A 52 -3.47 8.51 -6.96
C GLU A 52 -1.98 8.24 -7.20
N GLY A 53 -1.44 7.17 -6.57
CA GLY A 53 -0.07 6.72 -6.83
C GLY A 53 0.13 6.35 -8.29
N ALA A 54 -0.75 5.51 -8.83
CA ALA A 54 -0.69 5.08 -10.23
C ALA A 54 -0.81 6.26 -11.21
N SER A 55 -1.74 7.19 -10.96
CA SER A 55 -1.98 8.35 -11.83
C SER A 55 -0.79 9.31 -11.79
N SER A 56 -0.27 9.61 -10.60
CA SER A 56 0.89 10.49 -10.43
C SER A 56 2.15 9.95 -11.12
N PHE A 57 2.33 8.62 -11.13
CA PHE A 57 3.41 7.95 -11.83
C PHE A 57 3.28 8.11 -13.35
N ILE A 58 2.08 7.86 -13.90
CA ILE A 58 1.79 8.04 -15.34
C ILE A 58 2.01 9.51 -15.75
N GLU A 59 1.53 10.44 -14.93
CA GLU A 59 1.60 11.89 -15.17
C GLU A 59 2.98 12.51 -14.82
N LYS A 60 3.94 11.71 -14.32
CA LYS A 60 5.29 12.15 -13.90
C LYS A 60 5.27 13.31 -12.90
N ARG A 61 4.29 13.33 -12.00
CA ARG A 61 4.17 14.31 -10.91
C ARG A 61 4.32 13.63 -9.56
N LYS A 62 4.48 14.43 -8.50
CA LYS A 62 4.43 13.91 -7.14
C LYS A 62 2.98 13.52 -6.77
N PRO A 63 2.77 12.38 -6.09
CA PRO A 63 1.45 12.02 -5.57
C PRO A 63 1.02 12.97 -4.44
N GLN A 64 -0.28 13.17 -4.30
CA GLN A 64 -0.88 13.94 -3.23
C GLN A 64 -1.75 13.05 -2.33
N TRP A 65 -1.19 12.66 -1.20
CA TRP A 65 -1.89 11.86 -0.20
C TRP A 65 -2.71 12.75 0.75
N LYS A 66 -3.97 13.06 0.37
CA LYS A 66 -4.84 13.97 1.14
C LYS A 66 -4.97 13.61 2.62
N ARG A 67 -4.91 12.32 2.95
CA ARG A 67 -4.97 11.78 4.31
C ARG A 67 -3.77 10.90 4.63
N HIS A 68 -2.62 11.20 4.03
CA HIS A 68 -1.41 10.39 4.14
C HIS A 68 -1.62 8.95 3.62
N GLY A 69 -2.57 8.72 2.69
CA GLY A 69 -2.79 7.41 2.09
C GLY A 69 -3.63 6.46 2.95
N LEU A 70 -4.48 7.00 3.84
CA LEU A 70 -5.34 6.25 4.77
C LEU A 70 -6.77 6.01 4.25
#